data_AF-A0A964NWF0-F1
#
_entry.id   AF-A0A964NWF0-F1
#
_cell.length_a   1.000
_cell.length_b   1.000
_cell.length_c   1.000
_cell.angle_alpha   90.00
_cell.angle_beta   90.00
_cell.angle_gamma   90.00
#
_symmetry.space_group_name_H-M   'P 1'
#
loop_
_entity.id
_entity.type
_entity.pdbx_description
1 polymer ?
#
loop_
_entity_poly.entity_id
_entity_poly.type
_entity_poly.pdbx_seq_one_letter_code
_entity_poly.pdbx_strand_id
1 'polypeptide(L)'
;MRFPWHRTKLKTASIAAFQAHLPDLLPEPTPLEQQRALDAMRSALSPLAAAERLPGTFLLQPGLRLRKSFGNCRFRPGEPPVITVRCTGDDGVWRPRSAIMLTLLHELVHLKCRGHDPRFWSLLRRLVALATERGLYHPDDDDASEPTQGNGKLAGSPAAARASAAAEVKRQRSALARQAARGWVTGDLAVVDTPRGPLAGRTVTVVKVGRTRILAALSDGHRYSIPAGLLRAAGPA
;
A
#
# COMPACT_ATOMS: atom_id res chain seq x y z
N MET A 1 26.53 -13.55 22.12
CA MET A 1 25.89 -14.84 21.77
C MET A 1 25.33 -14.74 20.36
N ARG A 2 25.88 -15.53 19.43
CA ARG A 2 25.41 -15.61 18.02
C ARG A 2 24.42 -16.75 17.94
N PHE A 3 23.16 -16.47 17.58
CA PHE A 3 22.17 -17.51 17.31
C PHE A 3 22.41 -18.09 15.92
N PRO A 4 22.58 -19.42 15.76
CA PRO A 4 22.69 -20.04 14.45
C PRO A 4 21.30 -20.06 13.81
N TRP A 5 21.13 -19.26 12.76
CA TRP A 5 19.96 -19.34 11.88
C TRP A 5 20.05 -20.60 11.04
N HIS A 6 19.48 -21.70 11.52
CA HIS A 6 19.16 -22.82 10.65
C HIS A 6 18.05 -22.38 9.69
N ARG A 7 18.40 -22.14 8.42
CA ARG A 7 17.46 -22.05 7.31
C ARG A 7 16.77 -23.40 7.16
N THR A 8 15.69 -23.61 7.89
CA THR A 8 14.76 -24.70 7.61
C THR A 8 14.20 -24.46 6.22
N LYS A 9 14.52 -25.33 5.25
CA LYS A 9 13.91 -25.33 3.91
C LYS A 9 12.42 -25.60 4.08
N LEU A 10 11.62 -24.57 4.38
CA LEU A 10 10.18 -24.63 4.26
C LEU A 10 9.87 -24.83 2.78
N LYS A 11 9.33 -26.00 2.47
CA LYS A 11 9.03 -26.45 1.11
C LYS A 11 8.12 -25.43 0.42
N THR A 12 8.51 -25.00 -0.77
CA THR A 12 7.77 -24.17 -1.75
C THR A 12 6.30 -24.63 -1.94
N ALA A 13 6.00 -25.90 -1.66
CA ALA A 13 4.65 -26.48 -1.63
C ALA A 13 3.65 -25.76 -0.71
N SER A 14 4.11 -25.12 0.37
CA SER A 14 3.24 -24.37 1.30
C SER A 14 2.72 -23.05 0.71
N ILE A 15 3.46 -22.43 -0.21
CA ILE A 15 3.10 -21.13 -0.81
C ILE A 15 2.09 -21.35 -1.93
N ALA A 16 2.34 -22.33 -2.80
CA ALA A 16 1.40 -22.73 -3.85
C ALA A 16 0.06 -23.21 -3.28
N ALA A 17 0.07 -23.95 -2.16
CA ALA A 17 -1.16 -24.37 -1.48
C ALA A 17 -1.96 -23.17 -0.90
N PHE A 18 -1.29 -22.17 -0.31
CA PHE A 18 -1.98 -20.96 0.17
C PHE A 18 -2.53 -20.10 -0.97
N GLN A 19 -1.82 -20.05 -2.11
CA GLN A 19 -2.30 -19.36 -3.30
C GLN A 19 -3.46 -20.11 -3.98
N ALA A 20 -3.41 -21.46 -4.01
CA ALA A 20 -4.43 -22.31 -4.60
C ALA A 20 -5.70 -22.48 -3.73
N HIS A 21 -5.65 -22.16 -2.44
CA HIS A 21 -6.78 -22.28 -1.51
C HIS A 21 -7.53 -20.99 -1.24
N LEU A 22 -7.11 -19.86 -1.83
CA LEU A 22 -7.99 -18.70 -1.87
C LEU A 22 -8.89 -18.83 -3.10
N PRO A 23 -10.22 -18.74 -2.93
CA PRO A 23 -11.15 -18.85 -4.04
C PRO A 23 -10.81 -17.80 -5.10
N ASP A 24 -11.03 -18.15 -6.37
CA ASP A 24 -11.02 -17.17 -7.46
C ASP A 24 -11.90 -16.00 -7.04
N LEU A 25 -11.27 -14.84 -6.86
CA LEU A 25 -11.91 -13.67 -6.28
C LEU A 25 -12.90 -13.11 -7.31
N LEU A 26 -14.17 -13.49 -7.19
CA LEU A 26 -15.28 -12.88 -7.94
C LEU A 26 -15.25 -11.36 -7.74
N PRO A 27 -15.64 -10.54 -8.74
CA PRO A 27 -15.48 -9.09 -8.69
C PRO A 27 -16.18 -8.44 -7.49
N GLU A 28 -17.30 -8.98 -7.00
CA GLU A 28 -17.94 -8.52 -5.77
C GLU A 28 -18.17 -9.70 -4.81
N PRO A 29 -17.45 -9.77 -3.67
CA PRO A 29 -17.59 -10.90 -2.78
C PRO A 29 -18.76 -10.79 -1.82
N THR A 30 -19.52 -11.88 -1.74
CA THR A 30 -20.53 -12.08 -0.72
C THR A 30 -19.91 -12.11 0.68
N PRO A 31 -20.68 -11.81 1.75
CA PRO A 31 -20.19 -11.91 3.13
C PRO A 31 -19.61 -13.30 3.48
N LEU A 32 -20.18 -14.36 2.92
CA LEU A 32 -19.71 -15.73 3.13
C LEU A 32 -18.33 -15.97 2.50
N GLU A 33 -18.09 -15.44 1.31
CA GLU A 33 -16.78 -15.53 0.64
C GLU A 33 -15.72 -14.73 1.39
N GLN A 34 -16.06 -13.54 1.88
CA GLN A 34 -15.18 -12.76 2.74
C GLN A 34 -14.83 -13.53 4.03
N GLN A 35 -15.81 -14.16 4.68
CA GLN A 35 -15.56 -14.98 5.87
C GLN A 35 -14.64 -16.17 5.54
N ARG A 36 -14.89 -16.89 4.44
CA ARG A 36 -14.04 -18.02 4.01
C ARG A 36 -12.59 -17.58 3.75
N ALA A 37 -12.40 -16.44 3.09
CA ALA A 37 -11.07 -15.88 2.85
C ALA A 37 -10.36 -15.53 4.16
N LEU A 38 -11.07 -14.92 5.11
CA LEU A 38 -10.53 -14.61 6.43
C LEU A 38 -10.20 -15.86 7.26
N ASP A 39 -11.01 -16.90 7.20
CA ASP A 39 -10.75 -18.18 7.87
C ASP A 39 -9.50 -18.87 7.29
N ALA A 40 -9.33 -18.84 5.97
CA ALA A 40 -8.13 -19.34 5.29
C ALA A 40 -6.88 -18.54 5.72
N MET A 41 -6.97 -17.21 5.76
CA MET A 41 -5.87 -16.35 6.25
C MET A 41 -5.56 -16.62 7.73
N ARG A 42 -6.58 -16.80 8.58
CA ARG A 42 -6.39 -17.14 10.01
C ARG A 42 -5.63 -18.45 10.17
N SER A 43 -6.02 -19.48 9.41
CA SER A 43 -5.34 -20.78 9.42
C SER A 43 -3.86 -20.62 9.03
N ALA A 44 -3.59 -19.89 7.94
CA ALA A 44 -2.23 -19.62 7.48
C ALA A 44 -1.38 -18.79 8.47
N LEU A 45 -2.02 -17.91 9.24
CA LEU A 45 -1.37 -17.08 10.26
C LEU A 45 -1.18 -17.77 11.61
N SER A 46 -1.84 -18.89 11.86
CA SER A 46 -1.74 -19.62 13.14
C SER A 46 -0.28 -19.91 13.55
N PRO A 47 0.62 -20.38 12.65
CA PRO A 47 2.03 -20.56 12.99
C PRO A 47 2.77 -19.27 13.34
N LEU A 48 2.40 -18.13 12.72
CA LEU A 48 3.00 -16.82 13.01
C LEU A 48 2.54 -16.31 14.38
N ALA A 49 1.24 -16.44 14.66
CA ALA A 49 0.66 -16.11 15.95
C ALA A 49 1.33 -16.93 17.07
N ALA A 50 1.54 -18.24 16.85
CA ALA A 50 2.27 -19.08 17.79
C ALA A 50 3.73 -18.65 17.98
N ALA A 51 4.46 -18.37 16.89
CA ALA A 51 5.86 -17.95 16.94
C ALA A 51 6.06 -16.65 17.74
N GLU A 52 5.16 -15.68 17.57
CA GLU A 52 5.16 -14.43 18.32
C GLU A 52 4.35 -14.51 19.63
N ARG A 53 3.92 -15.70 20.04
CA ARG A 53 3.15 -15.99 21.26
C ARG A 53 1.91 -15.11 21.42
N LEU A 54 1.22 -14.79 20.33
CA LEU A 54 -0.05 -14.06 20.35
C LEU A 54 -1.14 -14.94 21.00
N PRO A 55 -2.14 -14.34 21.68
CA PRO A 55 -3.32 -15.07 22.11
C PRO A 55 -3.96 -15.83 20.94
N GLY A 56 -4.13 -17.15 21.07
CA GLY A 56 -4.75 -17.99 20.03
C GLY A 56 -6.27 -17.83 19.93
N THR A 57 -6.90 -17.31 20.99
CA THR A 57 -8.34 -17.16 21.08
C THR A 57 -8.77 -15.75 20.68
N PHE A 58 -9.34 -15.62 19.49
CA PHE A 58 -10.02 -14.43 18.99
C PHE A 58 -11.04 -14.83 17.93
N LEU A 59 -12.00 -13.96 17.67
CA LEU A 59 -12.96 -14.07 16.58
C LEU A 59 -12.49 -13.19 15.42
N LEU A 60 -12.63 -13.68 14.19
CA LEU A 60 -12.29 -12.94 12.97
C LEU A 60 -13.52 -12.83 12.08
N GLN A 61 -13.86 -11.61 11.68
CA GLN A 61 -15.08 -11.30 10.94
C GLN A 61 -14.80 -10.30 9.81
N PRO A 62 -15.58 -10.33 8.71
CA PRO A 62 -15.58 -9.27 7.71
C PRO A 62 -15.95 -7.92 8.32
N GLY A 63 -15.21 -6.88 7.92
CA GLY A 63 -15.52 -5.49 8.24
C GLY A 63 -16.64 -4.93 7.36
N LEU A 64 -17.37 -3.94 7.88
CA LEU A 64 -18.40 -3.24 7.11
C LEU A 64 -17.78 -2.24 6.13
N ARG A 65 -18.24 -2.25 4.87
CA ARG A 65 -17.78 -1.34 3.80
C ARG A 65 -17.85 0.14 4.20
N LEU A 66 -18.91 0.55 4.88
CA LEU A 66 -19.17 1.96 5.22
C LEU A 66 -18.27 2.52 6.33
N ARG A 67 -17.38 1.72 6.92
CA ARG A 67 -16.43 2.22 7.93
C ARG A 67 -15.20 2.82 7.28
N LYS A 68 -14.74 3.92 7.85
CA LYS A 68 -13.51 4.61 7.45
C LYS A 68 -12.25 3.78 7.71
N SER A 69 -12.25 2.89 8.69
CA SER A 69 -11.10 2.03 9.01
C SER A 69 -11.18 0.68 8.29
N PHE A 70 -10.04 0.22 7.77
CA PHE A 70 -9.92 -1.10 7.13
C PHE A 70 -9.81 -2.26 8.12
N GLY A 71 -9.40 -1.99 9.35
CA GLY A 71 -9.28 -2.97 10.43
C GLY A 71 -9.80 -2.40 11.76
N ASN A 72 -10.11 -3.31 12.69
CA ASN A 72 -10.37 -2.99 14.08
C ASN A 72 -10.27 -4.25 14.97
N CYS A 73 -9.64 -4.14 16.13
CA CYS A 73 -9.61 -5.16 17.17
C CYS A 73 -10.34 -4.66 18.43
N ARG A 74 -11.53 -5.20 18.69
CA ARG A 74 -12.36 -4.84 19.84
C ARG A 74 -12.23 -5.85 20.96
N PHE A 75 -12.22 -5.34 22.19
CA PHE A 75 -12.22 -6.14 23.41
C PHE A 75 -13.48 -5.85 24.21
N ARG A 76 -14.07 -6.91 24.78
CA ARG A 76 -15.21 -6.83 25.69
C ARG A 76 -14.93 -7.68 26.93
N PRO A 77 -15.39 -7.28 28.12
CA PRO A 77 -15.21 -8.08 29.33
C PRO A 77 -15.83 -9.47 29.16
N GLY A 78 -15.07 -10.52 29.50
CA GLY A 78 -15.56 -11.92 29.45
C GLY A 78 -15.70 -12.53 28.06
N GLU A 79 -15.48 -11.77 26.98
CA GLU A 79 -15.57 -12.26 25.60
C GLU A 79 -14.17 -12.36 24.95
N PRO A 80 -13.96 -13.29 24.01
CA PRO A 80 -12.79 -13.26 23.14
C PRO A 80 -12.66 -11.92 22.38
N PRO A 81 -11.44 -11.44 22.10
CA PRO A 81 -11.23 -10.30 21.21
C PRO A 81 -11.88 -10.55 19.84
N VAL A 82 -12.46 -9.51 19.26
CA VAL A 82 -13.06 -9.56 17.91
C VAL A 82 -12.25 -8.69 16.98
N ILE A 83 -11.62 -9.32 15.99
CA ILE A 83 -10.93 -8.65 14.90
C ILE A 83 -11.89 -8.57 13.71
N THR A 84 -12.08 -7.37 13.18
CA THR A 84 -12.81 -7.14 11.94
C THR A 84 -11.86 -6.61 10.86
N VAL A 85 -11.87 -7.21 9.68
CA VAL A 85 -11.04 -6.76 8.54
C VAL A 85 -11.91 -6.55 7.32
N ARG A 86 -11.81 -5.36 6.74
CA ARG A 86 -12.49 -5.02 5.49
C ARG A 86 -11.76 -5.66 4.32
N CYS A 87 -12.48 -6.54 3.63
CA CYS A 87 -11.94 -7.31 2.50
C CYS A 87 -12.17 -6.61 1.15
N THR A 88 -13.00 -5.57 1.10
CA THR A 88 -13.38 -4.87 -0.14
C THR A 88 -13.04 -3.38 -0.14
N GLY A 89 -12.79 -2.81 -1.32
CA GLY A 89 -12.62 -1.38 -1.57
C GLY A 89 -13.94 -0.62 -1.51
N ASP A 90 -13.91 0.69 -1.72
CA ASP A 90 -15.11 1.55 -1.66
C ASP A 90 -16.09 1.24 -2.80
N ASP A 91 -15.55 0.76 -3.92
CA ASP A 91 -16.27 0.22 -5.08
C ASP A 91 -16.94 -1.14 -4.80
N GLY A 92 -16.66 -1.78 -3.67
CA GLY A 92 -17.20 -3.11 -3.33
C GLY A 92 -16.38 -4.28 -3.88
N VAL A 93 -15.31 -4.00 -4.64
CA VAL A 93 -14.41 -5.01 -5.19
C VAL A 93 -13.43 -5.49 -4.13
N TRP A 94 -12.86 -6.70 -4.28
CA TRP A 94 -11.79 -7.15 -3.39
C TRP A 94 -10.64 -6.15 -3.29
N ARG A 95 -10.18 -5.92 -2.07
CA ARG A 95 -8.89 -5.28 -1.83
C ARG A 95 -7.76 -6.21 -2.27
N PRO A 96 -6.59 -5.65 -2.63
CA PRO A 96 -5.40 -6.46 -2.84
C PRO A 96 -5.13 -7.36 -1.64
N ARG A 97 -4.74 -8.62 -1.91
CA ARG A 97 -4.51 -9.64 -0.87
C ARG A 97 -3.52 -9.17 0.18
N SER A 98 -2.41 -8.54 -0.23
CA SER A 98 -1.41 -8.03 0.70
C SER A 98 -1.95 -6.90 1.58
N ALA A 99 -2.86 -6.06 1.07
CA ALA A 99 -3.51 -5.02 1.88
C ALA A 99 -4.42 -5.63 2.96
N ILE A 100 -5.21 -6.67 2.63
CA ILE A 100 -6.01 -7.41 3.61
C ILE A 100 -5.09 -8.08 4.64
N MET A 101 -4.04 -8.77 4.18
CA MET A 101 -3.09 -9.46 5.04
C MET A 101 -2.38 -8.50 6.00
N LEU A 102 -1.85 -7.38 5.50
CA LEU A 102 -1.19 -6.37 6.32
C LEU A 102 -2.15 -5.77 7.36
N THR A 103 -3.40 -5.52 6.96
CA THR A 103 -4.46 -5.09 7.89
C THR A 103 -4.68 -6.14 8.99
N LEU A 104 -4.78 -7.41 8.64
CA LEU A 104 -4.96 -8.49 9.61
C LEU A 104 -3.74 -8.62 10.55
N LEU A 105 -2.52 -8.55 10.03
CA LEU A 105 -1.30 -8.54 10.84
C LEU A 105 -1.27 -7.35 11.81
N HIS A 106 -1.72 -6.17 11.38
CA HIS A 106 -1.87 -4.99 12.23
C HIS A 106 -2.82 -5.27 13.40
N GLU A 107 -4.02 -5.79 13.13
CA GLU A 107 -5.00 -6.08 14.17
C GLU A 107 -4.57 -7.20 15.11
N LEU A 108 -3.81 -8.19 14.62
CA LEU A 108 -3.24 -9.25 15.46
C LEU A 108 -2.26 -8.70 16.50
N VAL A 109 -1.51 -7.65 16.17
CA VAL A 109 -0.60 -7.00 17.14
C VAL A 109 -1.40 -6.40 18.30
N HIS A 110 -2.63 -5.93 18.06
CA HIS A 110 -3.48 -5.37 19.10
C HIS A 110 -3.87 -6.37 20.18
N LEU A 111 -3.79 -7.68 19.90
CA LEU A 111 -3.96 -8.72 20.91
C LEU A 111 -2.91 -8.64 22.04
N LYS A 112 -1.73 -8.05 21.78
CA LYS A 112 -0.69 -7.78 22.78
C LYS A 112 -0.49 -6.30 23.11
N CYS A 113 -0.66 -5.42 22.13
CA CYS A 113 -0.32 -4.01 22.25
C CYS A 113 -1.57 -3.15 22.04
N ARG A 114 -2.10 -2.55 23.10
CA ARG A 114 -3.35 -1.77 23.02
C ARG A 114 -3.22 -0.44 22.28
N GLY A 115 -2.01 0.11 22.17
CA GLY A 115 -1.72 1.33 21.44
C GLY A 115 -0.61 1.15 20.41
N HIS A 116 -0.45 2.13 19.53
CA HIS A 116 0.56 2.14 18.46
C HIS A 116 1.93 2.65 18.94
N ASP A 117 2.43 2.12 20.04
CA ASP A 117 3.72 2.46 20.64
C ASP A 117 4.91 1.75 19.91
N PRO A 118 6.19 2.00 20.29
CA PRO A 118 7.32 1.33 19.66
C PRO A 118 7.30 -0.22 19.74
N ARG A 119 6.69 -0.80 20.78
CA ARG A 119 6.56 -2.27 20.92
C ARG A 119 5.57 -2.82 19.90
N PHE A 120 4.45 -2.13 19.68
CA PHE A 120 3.49 -2.44 18.61
C PHE A 120 4.21 -2.52 17.26
N TRP A 121 4.94 -1.46 16.88
CA TRP A 121 5.59 -1.40 15.57
C TRP A 121 6.70 -2.44 15.43
N SER A 122 7.42 -2.73 16.51
CA SER A 122 8.44 -3.80 16.53
C SER A 122 7.83 -5.18 16.28
N LEU A 123 6.71 -5.49 16.94
CA LEU A 123 5.98 -6.75 16.75
C LEU A 123 5.38 -6.83 15.34
N LEU A 124 4.76 -5.76 14.84
CA LEU A 124 4.23 -5.73 13.47
C LEU A 124 5.33 -5.99 12.43
N ARG A 125 6.51 -5.37 12.57
CA ARG A 125 7.63 -5.61 11.64
C ARG A 125 8.08 -7.07 11.63
N ARG A 126 8.16 -7.73 12.79
CA ARG A 126 8.52 -9.15 12.86
C ARG A 126 7.44 -10.04 12.23
N LEU A 127 6.17 -9.77 12.50
CA LEU A 127 5.06 -10.50 11.88
C LEU A 127 5.05 -10.34 10.36
N VAL A 128 5.27 -9.12 9.84
CA VAL A 128 5.39 -8.87 8.40
C VAL A 128 6.59 -9.59 7.80
N ALA A 129 7.74 -9.60 8.47
CA ALA A 129 8.93 -10.34 8.02
C ALA A 129 8.63 -11.85 7.94
N LEU A 130 8.07 -12.44 8.99
CA LEU A 130 7.67 -13.85 9.01
C LEU A 130 6.62 -14.17 7.94
N ALA A 131 5.65 -13.28 7.72
CA ALA A 131 4.64 -13.45 6.68
C ALA A 131 5.25 -13.40 5.28
N THR A 132 6.24 -12.54 5.06
CA THR A 132 7.01 -12.44 3.82
C THR A 132 7.82 -13.71 3.58
N GLU A 133 8.55 -14.18 4.59
CA GLU A 133 9.35 -15.42 4.52
C GLU A 133 8.50 -16.66 4.19
N ARG A 134 7.22 -16.64 4.58
CA ARG A 134 6.26 -17.71 4.28
C ARG A 134 5.41 -17.48 3.04
N GLY A 135 5.66 -16.40 2.28
CA GLY A 135 4.87 -16.06 1.09
C GLY A 135 3.41 -15.71 1.36
N LEU A 136 3.06 -15.33 2.60
CA LEU A 136 1.71 -14.93 2.98
C LEU A 136 1.43 -13.45 2.68
N TYR A 137 2.49 -12.64 2.64
CA TYR A 137 2.47 -11.22 2.36
C TYR A 137 3.53 -10.89 1.31
N HIS A 138 3.15 -10.09 0.31
CA HIS A 138 4.05 -9.64 -0.74
C HIS A 138 3.95 -8.11 -0.89
N PRO A 139 5.04 -7.35 -0.64
CA PRO A 139 4.95 -5.89 -0.61
C PRO A 139 4.72 -5.23 -1.98
N ASP A 140 4.84 -5.97 -3.10
CA ASP A 140 4.50 -5.41 -4.43
C ASP A 140 2.98 -5.38 -4.67
N ASP A 141 2.20 -6.09 -3.85
CA ASP A 141 0.75 -6.18 -3.98
C ASP A 141 0.03 -5.25 -2.97
N ASP A 142 0.77 -4.32 -2.36
CA ASP A 142 0.18 -3.28 -1.51
C ASP A 142 -0.68 -2.33 -2.35
N ASP A 143 -1.78 -1.86 -1.76
CA ASP A 143 -2.70 -0.94 -2.42
C ASP A 143 -2.04 0.44 -2.63
N ALA A 144 -1.76 0.78 -3.89
CA ALA A 144 -1.14 2.05 -4.26
C ALA A 144 -2.03 3.28 -3.97
N SER A 145 -3.34 3.07 -3.79
CA SER A 145 -4.30 4.13 -3.44
C SER A 145 -4.31 4.45 -1.95
N GLU A 146 -3.80 3.55 -1.09
CA GLU A 146 -3.71 3.81 0.33
C GLU A 146 -2.55 4.76 0.63
N PRO A 147 -2.81 5.90 1.31
CA PRO A 147 -1.73 6.75 1.75
C PRO A 147 -0.84 5.95 2.70
N THR A 148 0.48 5.99 2.47
CA THR A 148 1.52 5.30 3.24
C THR A 148 1.68 5.82 4.68
N GLN A 149 0.57 5.96 5.41
CA GLN A 149 0.54 6.39 6.79
C GLN A 149 1.18 5.30 7.65
N GLY A 150 2.48 5.45 7.93
CA GLY A 150 3.21 4.52 8.79
C GLY A 150 4.42 3.83 8.16
N ASN A 151 4.76 4.06 6.88
CA ASN A 151 5.93 3.41 6.27
C ASN A 151 7.26 3.77 6.93
N GLY A 152 7.39 4.99 7.49
CA GLY A 152 8.53 5.35 8.34
C GLY A 152 8.65 4.51 9.61
N LYS A 153 7.55 3.88 10.07
CA LYS A 153 7.49 3.04 11.27
C LYS A 153 7.72 1.56 10.98
N LEU A 154 7.77 1.16 9.71
CA LEU A 154 8.22 -0.18 9.30
C LEU A 154 9.73 -0.24 9.03
N ALA A 155 10.49 0.83 9.30
CA ALA A 155 11.94 0.91 9.13
C ALA A 155 12.66 -0.37 9.60
N GLY A 156 13.44 -0.97 8.70
CA GLY A 156 14.16 -2.24 8.93
C GLY A 156 13.41 -3.50 8.48
N SER A 157 12.17 -3.42 7.98
CA SER A 157 11.51 -4.53 7.29
C SER A 157 11.73 -4.48 5.76
N PRO A 158 11.50 -5.58 5.03
CA PRO A 158 11.49 -5.57 3.56
C PRO A 158 10.57 -4.49 2.95
N ALA A 159 9.43 -4.22 3.59
CA ALA A 159 8.50 -3.14 3.18
C ALA A 159 9.12 -1.74 3.31
N ALA A 160 9.99 -1.50 4.31
CA ALA A 160 10.69 -0.23 4.44
C ALA A 160 11.78 -0.01 3.40
N ALA A 161 12.49 -1.07 2.97
CA ALA A 161 13.46 -0.95 1.89
C ALA A 161 12.79 -0.46 0.59
N ARG A 162 11.59 -0.97 0.28
CA ARG A 162 10.79 -0.53 -0.87
C ARG A 162 10.17 0.84 -0.69
N ALA A 163 9.62 1.15 0.49
CA ALA A 163 9.12 2.49 0.78
C ALA A 163 10.21 3.56 0.69
N SER A 164 11.43 3.26 1.14
CA SER A 164 12.60 4.13 0.98
C SER A 164 13.00 4.26 -0.48
N ALA A 165 13.02 3.18 -1.27
CA ALA A 165 13.29 3.23 -2.70
C ALA A 165 12.24 4.08 -3.45
N ALA A 166 10.95 3.89 -3.15
CA ALA A 166 9.87 4.68 -3.73
C ALA A 166 9.92 6.16 -3.31
N ALA A 167 10.25 6.44 -2.05
CA ALA A 167 10.47 7.79 -1.55
C ALA A 167 11.67 8.46 -2.24
N GLU A 168 12.74 7.70 -2.50
CA GLU A 168 13.91 8.18 -3.22
C GLU A 168 13.57 8.49 -4.68
N VAL A 169 12.87 7.60 -5.38
CA VAL A 169 12.36 7.86 -6.74
C VAL A 169 11.46 9.09 -6.75
N LYS A 170 10.59 9.27 -5.75
CA LYS A 170 9.74 10.47 -5.63
C LYS A 170 10.56 11.74 -5.39
N ARG A 171 11.61 11.67 -4.56
CA ARG A 171 12.54 12.80 -4.33
C ARG A 171 13.30 13.15 -5.60
N GLN A 172 13.84 12.17 -6.31
CA GLN A 172 14.52 12.35 -7.59
C GLN A 172 13.59 12.96 -8.64
N ARG A 173 12.38 12.42 -8.82
CA ARG A 173 11.35 13.00 -9.70
C ARG A 173 11.01 14.45 -9.32
N SER A 174 10.89 14.74 -8.03
CA SER A 174 10.60 16.09 -7.54
C SER A 174 11.78 17.05 -7.77
N ALA A 175 13.02 16.57 -7.66
CA ALA A 175 14.23 17.34 -7.93
C ALA A 175 14.35 17.66 -9.42
N LEU A 176 14.18 16.66 -10.30
CA LEU A 176 14.15 16.83 -11.75
C LEU A 176 13.03 17.78 -12.18
N ALA A 177 11.82 17.64 -11.63
CA ALA A 177 10.71 18.54 -11.93
C ALA A 177 10.97 19.98 -11.46
N ARG A 178 11.67 20.19 -10.34
CA ARG A 178 12.11 21.54 -9.92
C ARG A 178 13.14 22.12 -10.88
N GLN A 179 14.10 21.30 -11.31
CA GLN A 179 15.12 21.72 -12.26
C GLN A 179 14.49 22.10 -13.61
N ALA A 180 13.58 21.26 -14.13
CA ALA A 180 12.81 21.57 -15.33
C ALA A 180 12.00 22.85 -15.17
N ALA A 181 11.30 23.04 -14.03
CA ALA A 181 10.50 24.23 -13.76
C ALA A 181 11.32 25.54 -13.80
N ARG A 182 12.61 25.51 -13.43
CA ARG A 182 13.49 26.70 -13.47
C ARG A 182 13.79 27.19 -14.88
N GLY A 183 13.65 26.34 -15.89
CA GLY A 183 13.88 26.70 -17.29
C GLY A 183 12.70 27.39 -17.96
N TRP A 184 11.56 27.53 -17.26
CA TRP A 184 10.35 28.12 -17.79
C TRP A 184 10.12 29.52 -17.23
N VAL A 185 9.58 30.41 -18.06
CA VAL A 185 9.05 31.72 -17.67
C VAL A 185 7.61 31.88 -18.15
N THR A 186 6.85 32.76 -17.49
CA THR A 186 5.50 33.09 -17.94
C THR A 186 5.54 33.69 -19.35
N GLY A 187 4.69 33.16 -20.23
CA GLY A 187 4.65 33.53 -21.65
C GLY A 187 5.30 32.49 -22.58
N ASP A 188 6.13 31.58 -22.06
CA ASP A 188 6.78 30.56 -22.89
C ASP A 188 5.77 29.67 -23.60
N LEU A 189 6.11 29.26 -24.83
CA LEU A 189 5.40 28.24 -25.57
C LEU A 189 6.04 26.88 -25.31
N ALA A 190 5.23 25.92 -24.89
CA ALA A 190 5.65 24.56 -24.59
C ALA A 190 4.80 23.54 -25.35
N VAL A 191 5.38 22.39 -25.67
CA VAL A 191 4.64 21.21 -26.11
C VAL A 191 4.58 20.21 -24.96
N VAL A 192 3.40 19.65 -24.72
CA VAL A 192 3.19 18.62 -23.70
C VAL A 192 3.74 17.27 -24.19
N ASP A 193 4.88 16.88 -23.63
CA ASP A 193 5.64 15.68 -23.98
C ASP A 193 5.25 14.50 -23.08
N THR A 194 4.10 13.90 -23.38
CA THR A 194 3.66 12.63 -22.79
C THR A 194 3.10 11.71 -23.87
N PRO A 195 3.34 10.39 -23.80
CA PRO A 195 2.79 9.43 -24.75
C PRO A 195 1.29 9.14 -24.54
N ARG A 196 0.68 9.66 -23.46
CA ARG A 196 -0.71 9.36 -23.08
C ARG A 196 -1.43 10.60 -22.56
N GLY A 197 -2.75 10.62 -22.74
CA GLY A 197 -3.66 11.60 -22.18
C GLY A 197 -4.13 12.67 -23.18
N PRO A 198 -5.18 13.43 -22.85
CA PRO A 198 -5.84 14.36 -23.78
C PRO A 198 -4.99 15.57 -24.18
N LEU A 199 -3.91 15.83 -23.43
CA LEU A 199 -2.98 16.93 -23.68
C LEU A 199 -1.74 16.52 -24.48
N ALA A 200 -1.55 15.23 -24.78
CA ALA A 200 -0.35 14.74 -25.48
C ALA A 200 -0.11 15.47 -26.80
N GLY A 201 1.11 16.01 -26.98
CA GLY A 201 1.52 16.73 -28.18
C GLY A 201 0.91 18.13 -28.35
N ARG A 202 0.05 18.59 -27.43
CA ARG A 202 -0.57 19.91 -27.52
C ARG A 202 0.43 21.01 -27.17
N THR A 203 0.36 22.13 -27.90
CA THR A 203 1.06 23.37 -27.57
C THR A 203 0.28 24.14 -26.52
N VAL A 204 0.97 24.64 -25.50
CA VAL A 204 0.42 25.41 -24.38
C VAL A 204 1.29 26.63 -24.11
N THR A 205 0.68 27.70 -23.60
CA THR A 205 1.38 28.88 -23.10
C THR A 205 1.55 28.79 -21.59
N VAL A 206 2.75 29.02 -21.09
CA VAL A 206 3.03 29.04 -19.64
C VAL A 206 2.36 30.27 -19.01
N VAL A 207 1.43 30.04 -18.09
CA VAL A 207 0.70 31.11 -17.37
C VAL A 207 1.35 31.40 -16.03
N LYS A 208 1.78 30.35 -15.32
CA LYS A 208 2.43 30.50 -14.02
C LYS A 208 3.40 29.35 -13.76
N VAL A 209 4.59 29.70 -13.33
CA VAL A 209 5.64 28.75 -12.93
C VAL A 209 5.48 28.42 -11.44
N GLY A 210 5.18 27.16 -11.14
CA GLY A 210 5.19 26.63 -9.78
C GLY A 210 6.47 25.89 -9.45
N ARG A 211 6.57 25.33 -8.24
CA ARG A 211 7.80 24.67 -7.77
C ARG A 211 8.15 23.38 -8.52
N THR A 212 7.15 22.60 -8.93
CA THR A 212 7.32 21.33 -9.68
C THR A 212 6.34 21.18 -10.84
N ARG A 213 5.39 22.11 -10.94
CA ARG A 213 4.31 22.09 -11.93
C ARG A 213 4.19 23.47 -12.53
N ILE A 214 3.81 23.50 -13.79
CA ILE A 214 3.53 24.69 -14.57
C ILE A 214 2.02 24.76 -14.77
N LEU A 215 1.42 25.91 -14.48
CA LEU A 215 0.08 26.22 -14.95
C LEU A 215 0.22 26.70 -16.39
N ALA A 216 -0.34 25.96 -17.33
CA ALA A 216 -0.29 26.27 -18.74
C ALA A 216 -1.71 26.39 -19.30
N ALA A 217 -1.89 27.23 -20.32
CA ALA A 217 -3.15 27.43 -21.00
C ALA A 217 -3.06 26.93 -22.45
N LEU A 218 -4.12 26.30 -22.93
CA LEU A 218 -4.34 26.07 -24.36
C LEU A 218 -4.82 27.36 -25.04
N SER A 219 -4.82 27.36 -26.37
CA SER A 219 -5.31 28.49 -27.19
C SER A 219 -6.80 28.79 -26.99
N ASP A 220 -7.57 27.80 -26.54
CA ASP A 220 -8.99 27.93 -26.19
C ASP A 220 -9.22 28.52 -24.79
N GLY A 221 -8.16 28.83 -24.04
CA GLY A 221 -8.21 29.42 -22.71
C GLY A 221 -8.30 28.42 -21.55
N HIS A 222 -8.47 27.12 -21.83
CA HIS A 222 -8.48 26.11 -20.76
C HIS A 222 -7.11 25.97 -20.10
N ARG A 223 -7.09 25.91 -18.76
CA ARG A 223 -5.87 25.90 -17.96
C ARG A 223 -5.64 24.55 -17.30
N TYR A 224 -4.39 24.08 -17.34
CA TYR A 224 -3.97 22.80 -16.80
C TYR A 224 -2.73 22.95 -15.92
N SER A 225 -2.71 22.23 -14.81
CA SER A 225 -1.49 22.09 -13.99
C SER A 225 -0.71 20.89 -14.47
N ILE A 226 0.42 21.12 -15.13
CA ILE A 226 1.23 20.09 -15.82
C ILE A 226 2.57 19.94 -15.07
N PRO A 227 3.07 18.73 -14.79
CA PRO A 227 4.42 18.56 -14.26
C PRO A 227 5.44 19.16 -15.23
N ALA A 228 6.40 19.95 -14.72
CA ALA A 228 7.33 20.68 -15.59
C ALA A 228 8.21 19.75 -16.46
N GLY A 229 8.48 18.52 -15.99
CA GLY A 229 9.22 17.52 -16.75
C GLY A 229 8.44 16.86 -17.90
N LEU A 230 7.17 17.22 -18.11
CA LEU A 230 6.36 16.79 -19.26
C LEU A 230 6.18 17.93 -20.28
N LEU A 231 7.00 18.97 -20.20
CA LEU A 231 6.99 20.07 -21.15
C LEU A 231 8.33 20.12 -21.87
N ARG A 232 8.29 20.30 -23.18
CA ARG A 232 9.45 20.64 -24.01
C ARG A 232 9.22 22.00 -24.65
N ALA A 233 10.28 22.79 -24.84
CA ALA A 233 10.16 24.06 -25.55
C ALA A 233 9.54 23.81 -26.94
N ALA A 234 8.54 24.61 -27.30
CA ALA A 234 8.16 24.69 -28.70
C ALA A 234 9.37 25.31 -29.42
N GLY A 235 9.91 24.61 -30.43
CA GLY A 235 11.03 25.14 -31.22
C GLY A 235 10.65 26.50 -31.85
N PRO A 236 11.63 27.27 -32.34
CA PRO A 236 11.33 28.47 -33.11
C PRO A 236 10.41 28.07 -34.28
N ALA A 237 9.33 28.83 -34.44
CA ALA A 237 8.40 28.68 -35.55
C ALA A 237 9.09 29.00 -36.89
#